data_AF-A0A7X8B3R6-F1
#
_entry.id   AF-A0A7X8B3R6-F1
#
_cell.length_a   1.000
_cell.length_b   1.000
_cell.length_c   1.000
_cell.angle_alpha   90.00
_cell.angle_beta   90.00
_cell.angle_gamma   90.00
#
_symmetry.space_group_name_H-M   'P 1'
#
loop_
_entity.id
_entity.type
_entity.pdbx_description
1 polymer ?
#
loop_
_entity_poly.entity_id
_entity_poly.type
_entity_poly.pdbx_seq_one_letter_code
_entity_poly.pdbx_strand_id
1 'polypeptide(L)'
;MDMKQLKDYFSTTKGHGVLATSSGEGLLNQAVFARPHFMDDETVAFIMPHKLTHRNLQENPHAAYLFMETGPGYRGKRLYLTKVREEQDTELLYSLRRRTYPDEDEKREGPRFLVFFRVDMSLPLIGTGGGS
;
A
#
# COMPACT_ATOMS: atom_id res chain seq x y z
N MET A 1 15.94 -6.25 0.86
CA MET A 1 15.51 -6.43 2.26
C MET A 1 14.55 -7.58 2.26
N ASP A 2 14.70 -8.50 3.20
CA ASP A 2 13.69 -9.54 3.43
C ASP A 2 12.43 -8.96 4.08
N MET A 3 11.37 -9.78 4.18
CA MET A 3 10.07 -9.35 4.71
C MET A 3 10.15 -8.84 6.15
N LYS A 4 10.96 -9.47 6.99
CA LYS A 4 11.13 -9.09 8.40
C LYS A 4 11.78 -7.70 8.51
N GLN A 5 12.84 -7.45 7.74
CA GLN A 5 13.51 -6.15 7.68
C GLN A 5 12.57 -5.04 7.18
N LEU A 6 11.70 -5.35 6.22
CA LEU A 6 10.68 -4.41 5.74
C LEU A 6 9.65 -4.09 6.83
N LYS A 7 9.14 -5.11 7.53
CA LYS A 7 8.21 -4.93 8.64
C LYS A 7 8.81 -4.04 9.73
N ASP A 8 10.04 -4.34 10.15
CA ASP A 8 10.77 -3.57 11.16
C ASP A 8 10.96 -2.10 10.70
N TYR A 9 11.38 -1.90 9.45
CA TYR A 9 11.52 -0.57 8.85
C TYR A 9 10.21 0.23 8.86
N PHE A 10 9.11 -0.33 8.37
CA PHE A 10 7.84 0.38 8.26
C PHE A 10 7.14 0.57 9.61
N SER A 11 7.40 -0.28 10.62
CA SER A 11 6.81 -0.12 11.94
C SER A 11 7.29 1.15 12.65
N THR A 12 8.57 1.48 12.51
CA THR A 12 9.25 2.57 13.22
C THR A 12 9.40 3.85 12.40
N THR A 13 9.49 3.72 11.07
CA THR A 13 9.77 4.86 10.19
C THR A 13 8.48 5.62 9.86
N LYS A 14 8.50 6.94 10.13
CA LYS A 14 7.43 7.87 9.74
C LYS A 14 7.73 8.43 8.35
N GLY A 15 6.67 8.68 7.58
CA GLY A 15 6.82 9.16 6.21
C GLY A 15 5.49 9.21 5.45
N HIS A 16 5.60 9.57 4.18
CA HIS A 16 4.48 9.69 3.25
C HIS A 16 4.56 8.60 2.19
N GLY A 17 3.44 7.94 1.93
CA GLY A 17 3.31 6.90 0.93
C GLY A 17 2.53 7.38 -0.29
N VAL A 18 2.95 6.97 -1.48
CA VAL A 18 2.21 7.13 -2.73
C VAL A 18 2.10 5.77 -3.39
N LEU A 19 0.88 5.33 -3.66
CA LEU A 19 0.60 4.09 -4.39
C LEU A 19 0.24 4.44 -5.83
N ALA A 20 1.05 3.96 -6.76
CA ALA A 20 0.82 4.02 -8.20
C ALA A 20 0.16 2.74 -8.68
N THR A 21 -0.83 2.89 -9.56
CA THR A 21 -1.59 1.80 -10.21
C THR A 21 -1.85 2.19 -11.66
N SER A 22 -2.27 1.24 -12.48
CA SER A 22 -2.69 1.50 -13.86
C SER A 22 -3.96 0.73 -14.20
N SER A 23 -4.78 1.25 -15.11
CA SER A 23 -5.88 0.48 -15.70
C SER A 23 -5.36 -0.67 -16.57
N GLY A 24 -6.27 -1.51 -17.07
CA GLY A 24 -5.94 -2.55 -18.06
C GLY A 24 -5.38 -1.98 -19.38
N GLU A 25 -5.71 -0.72 -19.71
CA GLU A 25 -5.22 -0.01 -20.90
C GLU A 25 -3.89 0.73 -20.65
N GLY A 26 -3.35 0.67 -19.44
CA GLY A 26 -2.09 1.34 -19.08
C GLY A 26 -2.24 2.80 -18.66
N LEU A 27 -3.46 3.30 -18.42
CA LEU A 27 -3.68 4.65 -17.89
C LEU A 27 -3.24 4.71 -16.43
N LEU A 28 -2.30 5.59 -16.11
CA LEU A 28 -1.66 5.67 -14.81
C LEU A 28 -2.50 6.47 -13.79
N ASN A 29 -2.42 6.06 -12.53
CA ASN A 29 -2.99 6.78 -11.40
C ASN A 29 -2.01 6.75 -10.21
N GLN A 30 -1.99 7.80 -9.40
CA GLN A 30 -1.25 7.87 -8.15
C GLN A 30 -2.12 8.46 -7.05
N ALA A 31 -2.06 7.88 -5.86
CA ALA A 31 -2.79 8.37 -4.70
C ALA A 31 -1.94 8.26 -3.43
N VAL A 32 -2.17 9.16 -2.47
CA VAL A 32 -1.51 9.11 -1.17
C VAL A 32 -2.07 7.94 -0.36
N PHE A 33 -1.18 7.13 0.19
CA PHE A 33 -1.52 5.99 1.04
C PHE A 33 -0.69 6.00 2.33
N ALA A 34 -1.28 5.48 3.39
CA ALA A 34 -0.56 5.24 4.63
C ALA A 34 0.42 4.06 4.46
N ARG A 35 1.34 3.90 5.43
CA ARG A 35 2.24 2.74 5.49
C ARG A 35 1.43 1.43 5.44
N PRO A 36 1.86 0.41 4.67
CA PRO A 36 1.16 -0.87 4.58
C PRO A 36 1.04 -1.56 5.94
N HIS A 37 0.06 -2.45 6.04
CA HIS A 37 -0.04 -3.44 7.10
C HIS A 37 0.76 -4.68 6.68
N PHE A 38 1.64 -5.18 7.55
CA PHE A 38 2.38 -6.42 7.29
C PHE A 38 1.62 -7.58 7.93
N MET A 39 1.33 -8.61 7.14
CA MET A 39 0.55 -9.77 7.53
C MET A 39 1.47 -10.96 7.87
N ASP A 40 0.92 -11.97 8.53
CA ASP A 40 1.67 -13.16 8.93
C ASP A 40 1.95 -14.12 7.76
N ASP A 41 1.15 -14.05 6.69
CA ASP A 41 1.32 -14.81 5.44
C ASP A 41 2.34 -14.19 4.46
N GLU A 42 3.27 -13.37 4.98
CA GLU A 42 4.27 -12.61 4.21
C GLU A 42 3.68 -11.67 3.13
N THR A 43 2.41 -11.29 3.26
CA THR A 43 1.80 -10.26 2.42
C THR A 43 1.83 -8.89 3.08
N VAL A 44 1.64 -7.85 2.26
CA VAL A 44 1.35 -6.49 2.73
C VAL A 44 -0.05 -6.08 2.30
N ALA A 45 -0.76 -5.36 3.15
CA ALA A 45 -2.14 -4.97 2.89
C ALA A 45 -2.35 -3.45 3.00
N PHE A 46 -3.25 -2.95 2.14
CA PHE A 46 -3.73 -1.57 2.16
C PHE A 46 -5.25 -1.56 2.29
N ILE A 47 -5.76 -0.71 3.18
CA ILE A 47 -7.18 -0.39 3.23
C ILE A 47 -7.44 0.71 2.20
N MET A 48 -8.35 0.48 1.27
CA MET A 48 -8.71 1.45 0.23
C MET A 48 -10.23 1.56 0.03
N PRO A 49 -10.74 2.77 -0.26
CA PRO A 49 -12.13 2.96 -0.66
C PRO A 49 -12.36 2.45 -2.09
N HIS A 50 -13.62 2.25 -2.48
CA HIS A 50 -14.03 1.96 -3.86
C HIS A 50 -13.79 3.16 -4.79
N LYS A 51 -12.53 3.43 -5.14
CA LYS A 51 -12.09 4.55 -5.99
C LYS A 51 -11.16 4.06 -7.10
N LEU A 52 -10.59 4.99 -7.87
CA LEU A 52 -9.78 4.69 -9.06
C LEU A 52 -8.63 3.71 -8.78
N THR A 53 -7.89 3.85 -7.67
CA THR A 53 -6.83 2.91 -7.29
C THR A 53 -7.34 1.47 -7.14
N HIS A 54 -8.47 1.27 -6.45
CA HIS A 54 -9.08 -0.05 -6.27
C HIS A 54 -9.62 -0.61 -7.60
N ARG A 55 -10.27 0.23 -8.42
CA ARG A 55 -10.77 -0.18 -9.74
C ARG A 55 -9.63 -0.61 -10.68
N ASN A 56 -8.55 0.15 -10.74
CA ASN A 56 -7.35 -0.21 -11.51
C ASN A 56 -6.85 -1.61 -11.11
N LEU A 57 -6.86 -1.92 -9.81
CA LEU A 57 -6.43 -3.21 -9.27
C LEU A 57 -7.37 -4.40 -9.57
N GLN A 58 -8.55 -4.16 -10.12
CA GLN A 58 -9.41 -5.22 -10.66
C GLN A 58 -9.04 -5.58 -12.09
N GLU A 59 -8.43 -4.65 -12.83
CA GLU A 59 -8.05 -4.83 -14.24
C GLU A 59 -6.56 -5.18 -14.38
N ASN A 60 -5.72 -4.65 -13.50
CA ASN A 60 -4.27 -4.86 -13.51
C ASN A 60 -3.77 -5.04 -12.06
N PRO A 61 -3.24 -6.22 -11.69
CA PRO A 61 -2.88 -6.51 -10.30
C PRO A 61 -1.60 -5.81 -9.84
N HIS A 62 -0.88 -5.11 -10.72
CA HIS A 62 0.41 -4.53 -10.39
C HIS A 62 0.29 -3.13 -9.78
N ALA A 63 1.12 -2.86 -8.77
CA ALA A 63 1.24 -1.56 -8.15
C ALA A 63 2.69 -1.24 -7.79
N ALA A 64 3.02 0.05 -7.71
CA ALA A 64 4.28 0.53 -7.20
C ALA A 64 4.03 1.48 -6.02
N TYR A 65 4.60 1.19 -4.87
CA TYR A 65 4.48 2.00 -3.67
C TYR A 65 5.78 2.73 -3.39
N LEU A 66 5.74 4.05 -3.47
CA LEU A 66 6.83 4.92 -3.05
C LEU A 66 6.60 5.36 -1.62
N PHE A 67 7.59 5.20 -0.76
CA PHE A 67 7.57 5.72 0.60
C PHE A 67 8.76 6.64 0.82
N MET A 68 8.47 7.87 1.25
CA MET A 68 9.47 8.88 1.59
C MET A 68 9.43 9.15 3.09
N GLU A 69 10.58 9.01 3.74
CA GLU A 69 10.74 9.25 5.18
C GLU A 69 10.49 10.72 5.52
N THR A 70 10.00 10.98 6.74
CA THR A 70 9.96 12.34 7.28
C THR A 70 11.37 12.79 7.66
N GLY A 71 11.83 13.92 7.12
CA GLY A 71 13.12 14.50 7.46
C GLY A 71 13.79 15.18 6.25
N PRO A 72 15.02 15.68 6.42
CA PRO A 72 15.79 16.27 5.33
C PRO A 72 16.28 15.21 4.34
N GLY A 73 16.33 15.60 3.06
CA GLY A 73 16.77 14.74 1.96
C GLY A 73 15.71 13.74 1.49
N TYR A 74 16.11 12.82 0.62
CA TYR A 74 15.22 11.84 0.01
C TYR A 74 15.62 10.43 0.44
N ARG A 75 15.19 10.06 1.66
CA ARG A 75 15.33 8.70 2.19
C ARG A 75 13.99 7.99 2.10
N GLY A 76 14.04 6.67 1.92
CA GLY A 76 12.83 5.90 1.74
C GLY A 76 13.03 4.60 0.98
N LYS A 77 11.91 4.03 0.55
CA LYS A 77 11.84 2.78 -0.21
C LYS A 77 10.85 2.89 -1.35
N ARG A 78 11.08 2.10 -2.40
CA ARG A 78 10.10 1.78 -3.43
C ARG A 78 9.80 0.30 -3.33
N LEU A 79 8.52 -0.06 -3.23
CA LEU A 79 8.06 -1.44 -3.28
C LEU A 79 7.32 -1.66 -4.59
N TYR A 80 7.58 -2.79 -5.24
CA TYR A 80 6.82 -3.27 -6.39
C TYR A 80 5.98 -4.43 -5.92
N LEU A 81 4.69 -4.37 -6.25
CA LEU A 81 3.65 -5.14 -5.60
C LEU A 81 2.77 -5.81 -6.65
N THR A 82 2.34 -7.04 -6.34
CA THR A 82 1.31 -7.76 -7.11
C THR A 82 0.18 -8.12 -6.16
N LYS A 83 -1.04 -7.67 -6.48
CA LYS A 83 -2.26 -8.03 -5.75
C LYS A 83 -2.46 -9.54 -5.80
N VAL A 84 -2.74 -10.15 -4.65
CA VAL A 84 -2.96 -11.60 -4.53
C VAL A 84 -4.39 -11.94 -4.10
N ARG A 85 -5.03 -11.08 -3.30
CA ARG A 85 -6.43 -11.23 -2.86
C ARG A 85 -6.96 -9.91 -2.31
N GLU A 86 -8.26 -9.83 -2.11
CA GLU A 86 -8.88 -8.75 -1.34
C GLU A 86 -10.03 -9.28 -0.48
N GLU A 87 -10.33 -8.53 0.57
CA GLU A 87 -11.49 -8.73 1.44
C GLU A 87 -12.31 -7.44 1.47
N GLN A 88 -13.63 -7.55 1.60
CA GLN A 88 -14.54 -6.41 1.67
C GLN A 88 -15.24 -6.38 3.03
N ASP A 89 -15.18 -5.23 3.70
CA ASP A 89 -15.94 -4.93 4.93
C ASP A 89 -15.83 -6.03 6.02
N THR A 90 -14.65 -6.65 6.18
CA THR A 90 -14.39 -7.74 7.16
C THR A 90 -13.98 -7.20 8.53
N GLU A 91 -14.15 -8.02 9.58
CA GLU A 91 -13.67 -7.69 10.94
C GLU A 91 -12.17 -7.37 10.95
N LEU A 92 -11.38 -8.11 10.18
CA LEU A 92 -9.95 -7.88 10.04
C LEU A 92 -9.67 -6.47 9.50
N LEU A 93 -10.36 -6.04 8.44
CA LEU A 93 -10.25 -4.70 7.88
C LEU A 93 -10.48 -3.63 8.95
N TYR A 94 -11.56 -3.76 9.71
CA TYR A 94 -11.91 -2.79 10.76
C TYR A 94 -10.89 -2.80 11.90
N SER A 95 -10.37 -3.97 12.29
CA SER A 95 -9.34 -4.09 13.34
C SER A 95 -8.01 -3.41 12.97
N LEU A 96 -7.69 -3.34 11.68
CA LEU A 96 -6.45 -2.74 11.18
C LEU A 96 -6.55 -1.22 11.00
N ARG A 97 -7.75 -0.64 11.08
CA ARG A 97 -7.96 0.78 10.78
C ARG A 97 -7.29 1.68 11.82
N ARG A 98 -6.33 2.51 11.39
CA ARG A 98 -5.59 3.43 12.29
C ARG A 98 -6.41 4.64 12.75
N ARG A 99 -7.52 4.95 12.08
CA ARG A 99 -8.43 6.06 12.40
C ARG A 99 -9.85 5.56 12.32
N THR A 100 -10.65 5.87 13.34
CA THR A 100 -12.09 5.66 13.31
C THR A 100 -12.76 6.98 12.99
N TYR A 101 -13.46 7.07 11.87
CA TYR A 101 -14.34 8.20 11.56
C TYR A 101 -15.68 8.00 12.26
N PRO A 102 -16.45 9.07 12.55
CA PRO A 102 -17.83 8.93 13.01
C PRO A 102 -18.67 8.09 12.03
N ASP A 103 -19.61 7.29 12.54
CA ASP A 103 -20.40 6.33 11.75
C ASP A 103 -21.15 6.96 10.55
N GLU A 104 -21.50 8.24 10.62
CA GLU A 104 -22.18 8.96 9.52
C GLU A 104 -21.26 9.24 8.32
N ASP A 105 -19.97 9.47 8.57
CA ASP A 105 -18.99 9.67 7.50
C ASP A 105 -18.67 8.33 6.82
N GLU A 106 -18.61 7.23 7.58
CA GLU A 106 -18.37 5.90 7.04
C GLU A 106 -19.46 5.47 6.04
N LYS A 107 -20.73 5.69 6.40
CA LYS A 107 -21.87 5.36 5.52
C LYS A 107 -21.85 6.14 4.21
N ARG A 108 -21.26 7.34 4.19
CA ARG A 108 -21.13 8.18 2.98
C ARG A 108 -19.98 7.77 2.08
N GLU A 109 -18.92 7.18 2.63
CA GLU A 109 -17.71 6.88 1.85
C GLU A 109 -17.71 5.51 1.13
N GLY A 110 -18.79 4.72 1.28
CA GLY A 110 -18.99 3.45 0.58
C GLY A 110 -18.09 2.31 1.10
N PRO A 111 -18.13 1.14 0.43
CA PRO A 111 -17.45 -0.06 0.90
C PRO A 111 -15.93 0.14 1.02
N ARG A 112 -15.33 -0.63 1.92
CA ARG A 112 -13.89 -0.65 2.16
C ARG A 112 -13.32 -2.01 1.77
N PHE A 113 -12.14 -1.95 1.16
CA PHE A 113 -11.42 -3.14 0.72
C PHE A 113 -10.08 -3.20 1.43
N LEU A 114 -9.77 -4.38 1.98
CA LEU A 114 -8.44 -4.73 2.44
C LEU A 114 -7.78 -5.52 1.32
N VAL A 115 -6.87 -4.88 0.59
CA VAL A 115 -6.22 -5.48 -0.58
C VAL A 115 -4.84 -5.95 -0.20
N PHE A 116 -4.56 -7.23 -0.44
CA PHE A 116 -3.32 -7.91 -0.09
C PHE A 116 -2.42 -8.04 -1.30
N PHE A 117 -1.13 -7.81 -1.08
CA PHE A 117 -0.10 -7.81 -2.10
C PHE A 117 1.07 -8.67 -1.67
N ARG A 118 1.64 -9.39 -2.64
CA ARG A 118 3.02 -9.87 -2.54
C ARG A 118 3.97 -8.71 -2.84
N VAL A 119 5.06 -8.62 -2.09
CA VAL A 119 6.18 -7.71 -2.42
C VAL A 119 7.11 -8.42 -3.39
N ASP A 120 7.10 -8.00 -4.65
CA ASP A 120 7.95 -8.60 -5.70
C ASP A 120 9.38 -8.06 -5.62
N MET A 121 9.53 -6.77 -5.29
CA MET A 121 10.84 -6.12 -5.21
C MET A 121 10.82 -4.93 -4.24
N SER A 122 11.96 -4.66 -3.60
CA SER A 122 12.19 -3.47 -2.78
C SER A 122 13.48 -2.77 -3.18
N LEU A 123 13.40 -1.47 -3.47
CA LEU A 123 14.52 -0.61 -3.83
C LEU A 123 14.65 0.57 -2.86
N PRO A 124 15.83 1.21 -2.73
CA PRO A 124 15.93 2.51 -2.10
C PRO A 124 15.11 3.57 -2.87
N LEU A 125 14.70 4.64 -2.17
CA LEU A 125 13.95 5.74 -2.79
C LEU A 125 14.73 6.41 -3.92
N ILE A 126 16.02 6.67 -3.69
CA ILE A 126 16.95 7.18 -4.70
C ILE A 126 17.96 6.09 -5.06
N GLY A 127 18.33 6.04 -6.34
CA GLY A 127 19.32 5.11 -6.89
C GLY A 127 18.68 3.89 -7.57
N THR A 128 19.49 3.15 -8.31
CA THR A 128 19.03 2.02 -9.13
C THR A 128 18.87 0.72 -8.36
N GLY A 129 19.15 0.70 -7.05
CA GLY A 129 19.14 -0.54 -6.27
C GLY A 129 20.24 -1.52 -6.64
N GLY A 130 21.31 -1.06 -7.29
CA GLY A 130 22.41 -1.91 -7.73
C GLY A 130 23.53 -2.04 -6.69
N GLY A 131 23.90 -3.29 -6.39
CA GLY A 131 25.13 -3.66 -5.70
C GLY A 131 25.20 -5.16 -5.38
N SER A 132 25.69 -5.96 -6.35
CA SER A 132 25.87 -7.42 -6.45
C SER A 132 24.62 -8.31 -6.49
#